data_AF-A0A3B9MQ45-F1
#
_entry.id   AF-A0A3B9MQ45-F1
#
_cell.length_a   1.000
_cell.length_b   1.000
_cell.length_c   1.000
_cell.angle_alpha   90.00
_cell.angle_beta   90.00
_cell.angle_gamma   90.00
#
_symmetry.space_group_name_H-M   'P 1'
#
loop_
_entity.id
_entity.type
_entity.pdbx_description
1 polymer ?
#
loop_
_entity_poly.entity_id
_entity_poly.type
_entity_poly.pdbx_seq_one_letter_code
_entity_poly.pdbx_strand_id
1 'polypeptide(L)'
;ATVPAGRLVGLYSERNGPTAGSQNTADQGPKQKKWVVVESPAVVDGSELRNASATQSRAGADDYQIAFALKPAGADKFGAWTGANINEYMGVVLNDEVKSIAFIKSQIHDQGEISGKFTKQSADDLALTLRSGALPAPIEYQEERTVGPSLGADSIRSGVRASLFGLLFVVAFMLFYYRGAGVNAVVALILNVILMLAGLILFQATLTLPGMAGIILTIGMAVDSNVLIFER
;
A
#
# COMPACT_ATOMS: atom_id res chain seq x y z
N ALA A 1 14.89 26.51 26.78
CA ALA A 1 14.91 27.80 26.07
C ALA A 1 13.54 28.01 25.46
N THR A 2 12.86 29.10 25.82
CA THR A 2 11.50 29.40 25.39
C THR A 2 11.52 29.77 23.91
N VAL A 3 10.80 29.03 23.08
CA VAL A 3 10.72 29.25 21.64
C VAL A 3 9.80 30.45 21.41
N PRO A 4 10.22 31.50 20.66
CA PRO A 4 9.37 32.65 20.39
C PRO A 4 8.15 32.24 19.54
N ALA A 5 7.03 32.95 19.74
CA ALA A 5 5.78 32.70 19.01
C ALA A 5 6.01 32.72 17.49
N GLY A 6 5.44 31.75 16.76
CA GLY A 6 5.63 31.60 15.31
C GLY A 6 6.80 30.70 14.90
N ARG A 7 7.42 29.96 15.84
CA ARG A 7 8.47 28.98 15.52
C ARG A 7 8.13 27.59 16.07
N LEU A 8 8.25 26.57 15.22
CA LEU A 8 8.14 25.17 15.57
C LEU A 8 9.53 24.58 15.75
N VAL A 9 9.72 23.83 16.84
CA VAL A 9 10.95 23.06 17.07
C VAL A 9 10.66 21.63 16.64
N GLY A 10 11.17 21.25 15.47
CA GLY A 10 11.09 19.89 14.97
C GLY A 10 12.35 19.10 15.28
N LEU A 11 12.21 17.79 15.47
CA LEU A 11 13.37 16.90 15.41
C LEU A 11 13.90 16.90 13.97
N TYR A 12 15.19 17.18 13.81
CA TYR A 12 15.88 16.92 12.55
C TYR A 12 16.54 15.56 12.63
N SER A 13 16.15 14.66 11.73
CA SER A 13 16.73 13.34 11.60
C SER A 13 17.21 13.18 10.16
N GLU A 14 18.52 13.26 9.92
CA GLU A 14 19.09 12.82 8.65
C GLU A 14 18.83 11.31 8.53
N ARG A 15 17.90 10.93 7.66
CA ARG A 15 17.69 9.54 7.29
C ARG A 15 18.82 9.12 6.35
N ASN A 16 19.96 8.72 6.92
CA ASN A 16 21.00 8.04 6.15
C ASN A 16 20.48 6.64 5.74
N GLY A 17 20.37 6.41 4.43
CA GLY A 17 20.16 5.07 3.86
C GLY A 17 21.32 4.12 4.17
N PRO A 18 21.15 2.80 3.94
CA PRO A 18 22.09 1.78 4.41
C PRO A 18 23.46 1.98 3.77
N THR A 19 24.48 2.14 4.62
CA THR A 19 25.88 2.16 4.22
C THR A 19 26.25 0.81 3.62
N ALA A 20 26.32 0.72 2.30
CA ALA A 20 26.98 -0.40 1.64
C ALA A 20 28.48 -0.32 1.98
N GLY A 21 28.95 -1.27 2.78
CA GLY A 21 30.37 -1.54 3.00
C GLY A 21 31.04 -0.69 4.08
N SER A 22 30.84 -1.05 5.35
CA SER A 22 31.95 -0.99 6.31
C SER A 22 31.69 -1.97 7.46
N GLN A 23 32.33 -3.14 7.37
CA GLN A 23 32.58 -3.97 8.54
C GLN A 23 33.53 -3.17 9.44
N ASN A 24 32.99 -2.47 10.43
CA ASN A 24 33.67 -2.26 11.71
C ASN A 24 32.65 -1.78 12.75
N THR A 25 32.27 -2.72 13.59
CA THR A 25 31.48 -2.52 14.80
C THR A 25 32.40 -1.97 15.88
N ALA A 26 32.58 -0.65 15.94
CA ALA A 26 32.94 0.08 17.15
C ALA A 26 32.93 1.58 16.85
N ASP A 27 32.25 2.34 17.71
CA ASP A 27 32.28 3.80 17.79
C ASP A 27 31.31 4.59 16.88
N GLN A 28 30.01 4.37 17.07
CA GLN A 28 29.02 5.43 16.86
C GLN A 28 28.64 6.01 18.23
N GLY A 29 29.34 7.08 18.63
CA GLY A 29 28.90 7.95 19.72
C GLY A 29 27.46 8.45 19.51
N PRO A 30 26.79 8.96 20.56
CA PRO A 30 25.36 9.26 20.54
C PRO A 30 25.01 10.15 19.34
N LYS A 31 24.16 9.63 18.43
CA LYS A 31 23.62 10.33 17.26
C LYS A 31 23.13 11.70 17.71
N GLN A 32 23.83 12.77 17.30
CA GLN A 32 23.52 14.11 17.76
C GLN A 32 22.14 14.51 17.24
N LYS A 33 21.14 14.48 18.13
CA LYS A 33 19.82 15.05 17.88
C LYS A 33 20.00 16.55 17.66
N LYS A 34 20.00 16.99 16.40
CA LYS A 34 20.07 18.41 16.07
C LYS A 34 18.65 18.96 16.10
N TRP A 35 18.42 19.97 16.92
CA TRP A 35 17.14 20.67 16.98
C TRP A 35 17.18 21.78 15.94
N VAL A 36 16.17 21.84 15.09
CA VAL A 36 16.05 22.87 14.07
C VAL A 36 14.75 23.62 14.31
N VAL A 37 14.87 24.94 14.32
CA VAL A 37 13.75 25.84 14.55
C VAL A 37 13.26 26.30 13.19
N VAL A 38 12.01 25.99 12.85
CA VAL A 38 11.38 26.34 11.57
C VAL A 38 10.26 27.34 11.85
N GLU A 39 10.10 28.33 10.99
CA GLU A 39 9.06 29.36 11.11
C GLU A 39 7.68 28.81 10.69
N SER A 40 6.62 29.24 11.39
CA SER A 40 5.23 28.83 11.21
C SER A 40 4.33 30.07 11.21
N PRO A 41 3.31 30.17 10.32
CA PRO A 41 2.76 29.13 9.44
C PRO A 41 3.60 28.85 8.19
N ALA A 42 3.40 27.67 7.58
CA ALA A 42 4.06 27.30 6.34
C ALA A 42 3.70 28.28 5.21
N VAL A 43 4.72 28.77 4.50
CA VAL A 43 4.55 29.68 3.35
C VAL A 43 3.82 28.96 2.20
N VAL A 44 4.10 27.67 2.04
CA VAL A 44 3.48 26.76 1.06
C VAL A 44 3.19 25.44 1.76
N ASP A 45 1.98 24.93 1.56
CA ASP A 45 1.54 23.64 2.11
C ASP A 45 1.33 22.61 0.98
N GLY A 46 1.21 21.33 1.33
CA GLY A 46 1.03 20.22 0.39
C GLY A 46 -0.21 20.35 -0.51
N SER A 47 -1.22 21.13 -0.12
CA SER A 47 -2.39 21.45 -0.94
C SER A 47 -2.07 22.27 -2.20
N GLU A 48 -0.95 23.00 -2.18
CA GLU A 48 -0.46 23.85 -3.28
C GLU A 48 0.48 23.07 -4.23
N LEU A 49 0.78 21.80 -3.93
CA LEU A 49 1.51 20.91 -4.84
C LEU A 49 0.60 20.48 -6.00
N ARG A 50 1.13 20.58 -7.22
CA ARG A 50 0.52 20.07 -8.45
C ARG A 50 1.01 18.65 -8.75
N ASN A 51 2.31 18.40 -8.56
CA ASN A 51 2.90 17.08 -8.79
C ASN A 51 4.17 16.90 -7.95
N ALA A 52 4.51 15.65 -7.65
CA ALA A 52 5.80 15.25 -7.09
C ALA A 52 6.23 13.91 -7.70
N SER A 53 7.47 13.80 -8.16
CA SER A 53 8.04 12.59 -8.75
C SER A 53 9.45 12.33 -8.26
N ALA A 54 9.76 11.06 -7.99
CA ALA A 54 11.12 10.61 -7.74
C ALA A 54 11.90 10.64 -9.04
N THR A 55 13.03 11.34 -9.05
CA THR A 55 13.96 11.40 -10.19
C THR A 55 15.34 10.99 -9.71
N GLN A 56 16.12 10.36 -10.60
CA GLN A 56 17.50 10.00 -10.27
C GLN A 56 18.36 11.26 -10.29
N SER A 57 19.23 11.41 -9.30
CA SER A 57 20.06 12.59 -9.18
C SER A 57 21.12 12.65 -10.26
N ARG A 58 21.37 13.85 -10.78
CA ARG A 58 22.40 14.09 -11.78
C ARG A 58 23.82 14.08 -11.18
N ALA A 59 23.92 14.21 -9.86
CA ALA A 59 25.19 14.37 -9.14
C ALA A 59 25.78 13.04 -8.62
N GLY A 60 25.00 11.97 -8.54
CA GLY A 60 25.45 10.67 -8.04
C GLY A 60 24.60 9.54 -8.62
N ALA A 61 25.26 8.47 -9.10
CA ALA A 61 24.59 7.36 -9.80
C ALA A 61 23.53 6.63 -8.97
N ASP A 62 23.60 6.69 -7.64
CA ASP A 62 22.73 5.92 -6.73
C ASP A 62 21.80 6.78 -5.85
N ASP A 63 21.85 8.11 -5.98
CA ASP A 63 21.01 9.01 -5.19
C ASP A 63 19.74 9.41 -5.96
N TYR A 64 18.59 9.36 -5.28
CA TYR A 64 17.32 9.89 -5.80
C TYR A 64 17.01 11.25 -5.18
N GLN A 65 16.30 12.08 -5.93
CA GLN A 65 15.83 13.40 -5.55
C GLN A 65 14.34 13.51 -5.87
N ILE A 66 13.61 14.38 -5.17
CA ILE A 66 12.18 14.57 -5.45
C ILE A 66 12.00 15.86 -6.26
N ALA A 67 11.60 15.73 -7.51
CA ALA A 67 11.15 16.86 -8.31
C ALA A 67 9.69 17.16 -7.96
N PHE A 68 9.38 18.40 -7.60
CA PHE A 68 8.01 18.83 -7.34
C PHE A 68 7.64 20.01 -8.23
N ALA A 69 6.35 20.11 -8.53
CA ALA A 69 5.76 21.25 -9.23
C ALA A 69 4.59 21.78 -8.41
N LEU A 70 4.53 23.10 -8.25
CA LEU A 70 3.46 23.82 -7.56
C LEU A 70 2.33 24.20 -8.52
N LYS A 71 1.17 24.48 -7.96
CA LYS A 71 0.07 25.16 -8.66
C LYS A 71 0.43 26.64 -8.85
N PRO A 72 -0.17 27.36 -9.81
CA PRO A 72 0.15 28.77 -10.06
C PRO A 72 0.07 29.66 -8.80
N ALA A 73 -0.97 29.50 -7.99
CA ALA A 73 -1.14 30.25 -6.74
C ALA A 73 -0.01 29.98 -5.72
N GLY A 74 0.43 28.72 -5.59
CA GLY A 74 1.56 28.33 -4.77
C GLY A 74 2.89 28.82 -5.31
N ALA A 75 3.08 28.80 -6.64
CA ALA A 75 4.29 29.25 -7.31
C ALA A 75 4.53 30.76 -7.13
N ASP A 76 3.48 31.58 -7.15
CA ASP A 76 3.58 33.03 -6.91
C ASP A 76 3.98 33.33 -5.47
N LYS A 77 3.35 32.65 -4.49
CA LYS A 77 3.70 32.77 -3.07
C LYS A 77 5.14 32.32 -2.79
N PHE A 78 5.50 31.15 -3.32
CA PHE A 78 6.83 30.57 -3.15
C PHE A 78 7.91 31.42 -3.81
N GLY A 79 7.63 31.93 -5.02
CA GLY A 79 8.49 32.86 -5.73
C GLY A 79 8.71 34.15 -4.95
N ALA A 80 7.63 34.79 -4.46
CA ALA A 80 7.77 36.02 -3.68
C ALA A 80 8.61 35.82 -2.41
N TRP A 81 8.38 34.71 -1.69
CA TRP A 81 9.10 34.43 -0.45
C TRP A 81 10.56 34.02 -0.69
N THR A 82 10.84 33.11 -1.64
CA THR A 82 12.22 32.71 -1.96
C THR A 82 13.04 33.87 -2.53
N GLY A 83 12.40 34.79 -3.27
CA GLY A 83 13.05 36.01 -3.77
C GLY A 83 13.44 36.99 -2.66
N ALA A 84 12.67 37.06 -1.58
CA ALA A 84 12.98 37.88 -0.41
C ALA A 84 13.99 37.24 0.55
N ASN A 85 14.15 35.92 0.51
CA ASN A 85 14.97 35.12 1.43
C ASN A 85 16.12 34.39 0.71
N ILE A 86 16.76 35.04 -0.26
CA ILE A 86 17.94 34.49 -0.94
C ILE A 86 19.12 34.45 0.04
N ASN A 87 19.88 33.36 0.03
CA ASN A 87 20.94 33.03 0.99
C ASN A 87 20.47 32.63 2.39
N GLU A 88 19.17 32.33 2.55
CA GLU A 88 18.61 31.77 3.78
C GLU A 88 18.34 30.27 3.64
N TYR A 89 18.05 29.62 4.78
CA TYR A 89 17.67 28.21 4.84
C TYR A 89 16.15 28.05 4.91
N MET A 90 15.62 27.06 4.19
CA MET A 90 14.23 26.62 4.29
C MET A 90 14.15 25.18 4.79
N GLY A 91 13.21 24.92 5.69
CA GLY A 91 12.91 23.57 6.19
C GLY A 91 11.69 22.99 5.48
N VAL A 92 11.79 21.73 5.05
CA VAL A 92 10.66 20.94 4.56
C VAL A 92 10.18 20.05 5.71
N VAL A 93 8.95 20.30 6.17
CA VAL A 93 8.35 19.59 7.31
C VAL A 93 7.28 18.63 6.80
N LEU A 94 7.29 17.39 7.31
CA LEU A 94 6.27 16.39 7.03
C LEU A 94 5.93 15.65 8.33
N ASN A 95 4.65 15.63 8.70
CA ASN A 95 4.14 15.05 9.95
C ASN A 95 4.91 15.58 11.18
N ASP A 96 5.05 16.91 11.28
CA ASP A 96 5.76 17.62 12.36
C ASP A 96 7.27 17.28 12.50
N GLU A 97 7.84 16.57 11.53
CA GLU A 97 9.28 16.25 11.48
C GLU A 97 9.96 16.98 10.31
N VAL A 98 11.11 17.60 10.57
CA VAL A 98 11.90 18.28 9.53
C VAL A 98 12.62 17.22 8.70
N LYS A 99 12.18 17.00 7.46
CA LYS A 99 12.74 15.97 6.57
C LYS A 99 13.96 16.44 5.79
N SER A 100 13.98 17.71 5.38
CA SER A 100 15.09 18.28 4.62
C SER A 100 15.26 19.75 4.95
N ILE A 101 16.49 20.23 4.84
CA ILE A 101 16.84 21.64 4.97
C ILE A 101 17.54 22.01 3.66
N ALA A 102 16.93 22.92 2.91
CA ALA A 102 17.46 23.39 1.64
C ALA A 102 18.00 24.81 1.80
N PHE A 103 19.08 25.11 1.09
CA PHE A 103 19.66 26.44 1.01
C PHE A 103 19.15 27.16 -0.24
N ILE A 104 18.57 28.35 -0.06
CA ILE A 104 17.94 29.11 -1.13
C ILE A 104 19.03 29.86 -1.91
N LYS A 105 19.39 29.34 -3.09
CA LYS A 105 20.41 29.96 -3.97
C LYS A 105 19.83 31.04 -4.90
N SER A 106 18.57 30.91 -5.26
CA SER A 106 17.87 31.79 -6.19
C SER A 106 16.36 31.72 -5.95
N GLN A 107 15.62 32.67 -6.50
CA GLN A 107 14.16 32.64 -6.51
C GLN A 107 13.64 31.39 -7.24
N ILE A 108 12.65 30.72 -6.66
CA ILE A 108 12.04 29.51 -7.20
C ILE A 108 10.55 29.76 -7.40
N HIS A 109 10.05 29.59 -8.63
CA HIS A 109 8.64 29.78 -8.96
C HIS A 109 7.87 28.46 -8.89
N ASP A 110 7.73 27.77 -10.02
CA ASP A 110 6.79 26.68 -10.20
C ASP A 110 7.37 25.30 -9.90
N GLN A 111 8.69 25.11 -10.07
CA GLN A 111 9.35 23.82 -9.96
C GLN A 111 10.55 23.89 -9.03
N GLY A 112 10.72 22.84 -8.23
CA GLY A 112 11.86 22.71 -7.35
C GLY A 112 12.24 21.26 -7.14
N GLU A 113 13.33 21.08 -6.42
CA GLU A 113 13.89 19.76 -6.14
C GLU A 113 14.22 19.64 -4.65
N ILE A 114 13.73 18.57 -4.02
CA ILE A 114 14.10 18.19 -2.65
C ILE A 114 15.27 17.22 -2.78
N SER A 115 16.46 17.73 -2.44
CA SER A 115 17.67 16.93 -2.36
C SER A 115 17.76 16.21 -1.01
N GLY A 116 18.30 15.00 -1.06
CA GLY A 116 18.49 14.10 0.06
C GLY A 116 19.07 12.77 -0.42
N LYS A 117 19.61 11.97 0.49
CA LYS A 117 20.09 10.62 0.16
C LYS A 117 18.92 9.63 0.19
N PHE A 118 18.10 9.65 -0.86
CA PHE A 118 16.95 8.76 -0.99
C PHE A 118 17.31 7.51 -1.79
N THR A 119 16.89 6.35 -1.30
CA THR A 119 16.78 5.15 -2.14
C THR A 119 15.58 5.28 -3.08
N LYS A 120 15.55 4.54 -4.19
CA LYS A 120 14.42 4.52 -5.13
C LYS A 120 13.07 4.33 -4.42
N GLN A 121 12.96 3.29 -3.59
CA GLN A 121 11.72 2.97 -2.88
C GLN A 121 11.31 4.11 -1.93
N SER A 122 12.25 4.63 -1.13
CA SER A 122 11.94 5.74 -0.22
C SER A 122 11.56 7.03 -0.96
N ALA A 123 12.11 7.25 -2.15
CA ALA A 123 11.78 8.40 -2.97
C ALA A 123 10.37 8.26 -3.57
N ASP A 124 10.01 7.06 -4.05
CA ASP A 124 8.67 6.76 -4.55
C ASP A 124 7.60 6.92 -3.47
N ASP A 125 7.84 6.40 -2.26
CA ASP A 125 6.94 6.53 -1.10
C ASP A 125 6.77 8.01 -0.67
N LEU A 126 7.87 8.77 -0.63
CA LEU A 126 7.83 10.19 -0.31
C LEU A 126 7.10 11.00 -1.39
N ALA A 127 7.37 10.72 -2.67
CA ALA A 127 6.65 11.35 -3.78
C ALA A 127 5.15 11.06 -3.73
N LEU A 128 4.77 9.82 -3.38
CA LEU A 128 3.37 9.46 -3.18
C LEU A 128 2.74 10.24 -2.03
N THR A 129 3.45 10.34 -0.90
CA THR A 129 2.98 11.09 0.29
C THR A 129 2.81 12.58 -0.01
N LEU A 130 3.72 13.18 -0.78
CA LEU A 130 3.61 14.58 -1.21
C LEU A 130 2.47 14.80 -2.21
N ARG A 131 2.19 13.83 -3.11
CA ARG A 131 1.05 13.90 -4.04
C ARG A 131 -0.31 13.70 -3.35
N SER A 132 -0.37 12.86 -2.32
CA SER A 132 -1.61 12.69 -1.54
C SER A 132 -1.97 13.94 -0.73
N GLY A 133 -1.02 14.87 -0.57
CA GLY A 133 -1.19 16.08 0.22
C GLY A 133 -1.43 15.78 1.70
N ALA A 134 -1.73 16.82 2.48
CA ALA A 134 -2.24 16.65 3.82
C ALA A 134 -3.65 16.04 3.74
N LEU A 135 -3.85 14.88 4.38
CA LEU A 135 -5.18 14.31 4.55
C LEU A 135 -6.07 15.34 5.29
N PRO A 136 -7.25 15.71 4.74
CA PRO A 136 -8.10 16.77 5.31
C PRO A 136 -8.57 16.52 6.75
N ALA A 137 -8.50 15.27 7.19
CA ALA A 137 -8.87 14.84 8.53
C ALA A 137 -7.92 13.73 9.01
N PRO A 138 -7.63 13.66 10.33
CA PRO A 138 -6.88 12.54 10.89
C PRO A 138 -7.65 11.24 10.67
N ILE A 139 -6.98 10.23 10.11
CA ILE A 139 -7.53 8.88 9.99
C ILE A 139 -7.27 8.17 11.32
N GLU A 140 -8.33 7.78 12.00
CA GLU A 140 -8.26 6.88 13.14
C GLU A 140 -8.50 5.45 12.67
N TYR A 141 -7.53 4.57 12.92
CA TYR A 141 -7.65 3.15 12.59
C TYR A 141 -8.62 2.49 13.56
N GLN A 142 -9.87 2.25 13.13
CA GLN A 142 -10.89 1.62 13.98
C GLN A 142 -10.70 0.11 14.14
N GLU A 143 -10.30 -0.59 13.07
CA GLU A 143 -10.00 -2.03 13.12
C GLU A 143 -9.07 -2.41 11.96
N GLU A 144 -7.93 -3.03 12.28
CA GLU A 144 -7.02 -3.59 11.28
C GLU A 144 -7.06 -5.11 11.38
N ARG A 145 -7.49 -5.78 10.30
CA ARG A 145 -7.44 -7.24 10.19
C ARG A 145 -6.37 -7.64 9.18
N THR A 146 -5.17 -7.87 9.69
CA THR A 146 -4.05 -8.35 8.85
C THR A 146 -4.01 -9.86 8.87
N VAL A 147 -4.37 -10.46 7.73
CA VAL A 147 -4.26 -11.91 7.52
C VAL A 147 -2.94 -12.23 6.84
N GLY A 148 -2.14 -13.07 7.49
CA GLY A 148 -0.87 -13.52 6.94
C GLY A 148 -1.07 -14.40 5.70
N PRO A 149 -0.20 -14.30 4.67
CA PRO A 149 -0.27 -15.14 3.47
C PRO A 149 -0.29 -16.65 3.76
N SER A 150 0.36 -17.08 4.84
CA SER A 150 0.38 -18.48 5.29
C SER A 150 -0.98 -18.98 5.77
N LEU A 151 -1.73 -18.17 6.52
CA LEU A 151 -3.08 -18.51 7.00
C LEU A 151 -4.07 -18.63 5.84
N GLY A 152 -3.94 -17.74 4.84
CA GLY A 152 -4.73 -17.83 3.60
C GLY A 152 -4.40 -19.09 2.80
N ALA A 153 -3.12 -19.39 2.60
CA ALA A 153 -2.69 -20.58 1.87
C ALA A 153 -3.13 -21.89 2.56
N ASP A 154 -3.03 -21.97 3.88
CA ASP A 154 -3.48 -23.16 4.62
C ASP A 154 -5.00 -23.33 4.54
N SER A 155 -5.75 -22.23 4.63
CA SER A 155 -7.21 -22.24 4.46
C SER A 155 -7.66 -22.68 3.07
N ILE A 156 -6.94 -22.29 2.02
CA ILE A 156 -7.21 -22.76 0.66
C ILE A 156 -6.94 -24.26 0.56
N ARG A 157 -5.81 -24.73 1.10
CA ARG A 157 -5.45 -26.17 1.07
C ARG A 157 -6.42 -27.03 1.87
N SER A 158 -6.88 -26.57 3.02
CA SER A 158 -7.87 -27.29 3.83
C SER A 158 -9.23 -27.29 3.13
N GLY A 159 -9.67 -26.15 2.58
CA GLY A 159 -10.90 -26.03 1.80
C GLY A 159 -10.93 -26.96 0.57
N VAL A 160 -9.88 -26.95 -0.24
CA VAL A 160 -9.78 -27.84 -1.42
C VAL A 160 -9.79 -29.31 -1.02
N ARG A 161 -9.06 -29.70 0.04
CA ARG A 161 -9.08 -31.09 0.54
C ARG A 161 -10.46 -31.48 1.04
N ALA A 162 -11.11 -30.61 1.83
CA ALA A 162 -12.46 -30.86 2.34
C ALA A 162 -13.48 -31.02 1.20
N SER A 163 -13.45 -30.14 0.20
CA SER A 163 -14.29 -30.24 -0.99
C SER A 163 -14.05 -31.53 -1.77
N LEU A 164 -12.79 -31.95 -1.92
CA LEU A 164 -12.44 -33.18 -2.63
C LEU A 164 -12.96 -34.42 -1.90
N PHE A 165 -12.73 -34.51 -0.59
CA PHE A 165 -13.27 -35.62 0.22
C PHE A 165 -14.80 -35.62 0.23
N GLY A 166 -15.44 -34.45 0.38
CA GLY A 166 -16.89 -34.31 0.34
C GLY A 166 -17.47 -34.78 -0.99
N LEU A 167 -16.88 -34.37 -2.12
CA LEU A 167 -17.28 -34.82 -3.45
C LEU A 167 -17.12 -36.34 -3.60
N LEU A 168 -16.00 -36.91 -3.14
CA LEU A 168 -15.76 -38.35 -3.19
C LEU A 168 -16.82 -39.14 -2.41
N PHE A 169 -17.15 -38.69 -1.20
CA PHE A 169 -18.18 -39.31 -0.36
C PHE A 169 -19.56 -39.27 -1.04
N VAL A 170 -19.93 -38.12 -1.61
CA VAL A 170 -21.19 -37.95 -2.36
C VAL A 170 -21.25 -38.89 -3.55
N VAL A 171 -20.19 -38.96 -4.36
CA VAL A 171 -20.12 -39.84 -5.53
C VAL A 171 -20.22 -41.30 -5.12
N ALA A 172 -19.48 -41.71 -4.09
CA ALA A 172 -19.54 -43.08 -3.56
C ALA A 172 -20.94 -43.44 -3.07
N PHE A 173 -21.59 -42.53 -2.33
CA PHE A 173 -22.96 -42.72 -1.85
C PHE A 173 -23.96 -42.87 -3.01
N MET A 174 -23.88 -42.01 -4.04
CA MET A 174 -24.77 -42.10 -5.20
C MET A 174 -24.58 -43.39 -5.99
N LEU A 175 -23.35 -43.84 -6.20
CA LEU A 175 -23.07 -45.10 -6.90
C LEU A 175 -23.56 -46.32 -6.11
N PHE A 176 -23.42 -46.30 -4.78
CA PHE A 176 -23.86 -47.40 -3.92
C PHE A 176 -25.39 -47.49 -3.85
N TYR A 177 -26.09 -46.38 -3.60
CA TYR A 177 -27.53 -46.36 -3.40
C TYR A 177 -28.32 -46.51 -4.72
N TYR A 178 -27.90 -45.82 -5.79
CA TYR A 178 -28.64 -45.79 -7.07
C TYR A 178 -28.08 -46.73 -8.15
N ARG A 179 -26.98 -47.45 -7.88
CA ARG A 179 -26.35 -48.41 -8.80
C ARG A 179 -26.14 -47.80 -10.19
N GLY A 180 -26.78 -48.34 -11.24
CA GLY A 180 -26.64 -47.87 -12.62
C GLY A 180 -27.17 -46.46 -12.86
N ALA A 181 -28.25 -46.04 -12.18
CA ALA A 181 -28.78 -44.68 -12.29
C ALA A 181 -27.85 -43.64 -11.64
N GLY A 182 -27.05 -44.06 -10.65
CA GLY A 182 -26.06 -43.22 -10.00
C GLY A 182 -24.99 -42.70 -10.96
N VAL A 183 -24.67 -43.43 -12.03
CA VAL A 183 -23.70 -42.97 -13.05
C VAL A 183 -24.19 -41.70 -13.74
N ASN A 184 -25.47 -41.64 -14.11
CA ASN A 184 -26.06 -40.46 -14.73
C ASN A 184 -26.09 -39.27 -13.76
N ALA A 185 -26.36 -39.53 -12.47
CA ALA A 185 -26.33 -38.52 -11.42
C ALA A 185 -24.93 -37.90 -11.24
N VAL A 186 -23.88 -38.73 -11.28
CA VAL A 186 -22.49 -38.28 -11.18
C VAL A 186 -22.09 -37.43 -12.39
N VAL A 187 -22.53 -37.80 -13.60
CA VAL A 187 -22.29 -36.99 -14.81
C VAL A 187 -22.97 -35.62 -14.69
N ALA A 188 -24.22 -35.58 -14.24
CA ALA A 188 -24.94 -34.32 -14.01
C ALA A 188 -24.25 -33.46 -12.94
N LEU A 189 -23.75 -34.07 -11.87
CA LEU A 189 -23.01 -33.38 -10.82
C LEU A 189 -21.71 -32.76 -11.33
N ILE A 190 -20.92 -33.51 -12.10
CA ILE A 190 -19.67 -33.00 -12.70
C ILE A 190 -19.98 -31.83 -13.64
N LEU A 191 -21.01 -31.96 -14.47
CA LEU A 191 -21.42 -30.88 -15.37
C LEU A 191 -21.83 -29.63 -14.58
N ASN A 192 -22.57 -29.78 -13.48
CA ASN A 192 -22.95 -28.67 -12.60
C ASN A 192 -21.71 -27.92 -12.05
N VAL A 193 -20.72 -28.67 -11.54
CA VAL A 193 -19.48 -28.08 -11.02
C VAL A 193 -18.70 -27.35 -12.13
N ILE A 194 -18.61 -27.92 -13.32
CA ILE A 194 -17.95 -27.28 -14.47
C ILE A 194 -18.67 -25.97 -14.85
N LEU A 195 -19.99 -25.99 -14.94
CA LEU A 195 -20.78 -24.80 -15.28
C LEU A 195 -20.65 -23.69 -14.23
N MET A 196 -20.64 -24.07 -12.95
CA MET A 196 -20.42 -23.15 -11.83
C MET A 196 -19.03 -22.50 -11.90
N LEU A 197 -17.98 -23.29 -12.13
CA LEU A 197 -16.61 -22.77 -12.30
C LEU A 197 -16.48 -21.88 -13.54
N ALA A 198 -17.11 -22.27 -14.67
CA ALA A 198 -17.14 -21.46 -15.88
C ALA A 198 -17.82 -20.10 -15.63
N GLY A 199 -18.92 -20.08 -14.86
CA GLY A 199 -19.57 -18.85 -14.42
C GLY A 199 -18.64 -17.95 -13.61
N LEU A 200 -17.92 -18.50 -12.62
CA LEU A 200 -16.96 -17.73 -11.83
C LEU A 200 -15.88 -17.07 -12.70
N ILE A 201 -15.35 -17.81 -13.70
CA ILE A 201 -14.35 -17.29 -14.63
C ILE A 201 -14.95 -16.19 -15.51
N LEU A 202 -16.15 -16.39 -16.05
CA LEU A 202 -16.82 -15.42 -16.93
C LEU A 202 -17.07 -14.08 -16.24
N PHE A 203 -17.45 -14.12 -14.96
CA PHE A 203 -17.68 -12.92 -14.16
C PHE A 203 -16.43 -12.38 -13.46
N GLN A 204 -15.25 -12.97 -13.69
CA GLN A 204 -14.00 -12.64 -13.00
C GLN A 204 -14.14 -12.64 -11.47
N ALA A 205 -15.01 -13.51 -10.95
CA ALA A 205 -15.28 -13.61 -9.52
C ALA A 205 -14.12 -14.32 -8.82
N THR A 206 -13.68 -13.78 -7.69
CA THR A 206 -12.58 -14.39 -6.90
C THR A 206 -13.12 -15.51 -6.01
N LEU A 207 -12.48 -16.67 -6.05
CA LEU A 207 -12.81 -17.79 -5.17
C LEU A 207 -12.25 -17.54 -3.75
N THR A 208 -13.10 -17.02 -2.87
CA THR A 208 -12.76 -16.77 -1.46
C THR A 208 -13.08 -17.98 -0.59
N LEU A 209 -12.64 -17.95 0.67
CA LEU A 209 -12.93 -19.00 1.66
C LEU A 209 -14.44 -19.21 1.87
N PRO A 210 -15.26 -18.14 2.04
CA PRO A 210 -16.72 -18.27 2.04
C PRO A 210 -17.27 -18.78 0.70
N GLY A 211 -16.65 -18.40 -0.43
CA GLY A 211 -17.02 -18.92 -1.74
C GLY A 211 -16.88 -20.44 -1.85
N MET A 212 -15.80 -21.02 -1.33
CA MET A 212 -15.62 -22.48 -1.27
C MET A 212 -16.72 -23.17 -0.44
N ALA A 213 -17.12 -22.57 0.69
CA ALA A 213 -18.23 -23.09 1.49
C ALA A 213 -19.56 -23.06 0.72
N GLY A 214 -19.82 -21.99 -0.04
CA GLY A 214 -20.97 -21.89 -0.93
C GLY A 214 -20.99 -22.99 -2.01
N ILE A 215 -19.85 -23.28 -2.62
CA ILE A 215 -19.72 -24.37 -3.60
C ILE A 215 -20.09 -25.73 -2.99
N ILE A 216 -19.58 -26.04 -1.79
CA ILE A 216 -19.90 -27.30 -1.09
C ILE A 216 -21.40 -27.40 -0.82
N LEU A 217 -22.02 -26.30 -0.39
CA LEU A 217 -23.47 -26.23 -0.16
C LEU A 217 -24.27 -26.46 -1.45
N THR A 218 -23.87 -25.84 -2.55
CA THR A 218 -24.50 -26.04 -3.86
C THR A 218 -24.37 -27.48 -4.34
N ILE A 219 -23.23 -28.13 -4.14
CA ILE A 219 -23.03 -29.55 -4.45
C ILE A 219 -24.04 -30.41 -3.67
N GLY A 220 -24.20 -30.16 -2.37
CA GLY A 220 -25.17 -30.88 -1.54
C GLY A 220 -26.61 -30.75 -2.04
N MET A 221 -27.04 -29.52 -2.36
CA MET A 221 -28.38 -29.26 -2.90
C MET A 221 -28.60 -29.86 -4.31
N ALA A 222 -27.57 -29.85 -5.16
CA ALA A 222 -27.64 -30.45 -6.50
C ALA A 222 -27.83 -31.98 -6.42
N VAL A 223 -27.18 -32.63 -5.46
CA VAL A 223 -27.29 -34.06 -5.20
C VAL A 223 -28.69 -34.41 -4.69
N ASP A 224 -29.24 -33.64 -3.74
CA ASP A 224 -30.60 -33.81 -3.23
C ASP A 224 -31.66 -33.69 -4.34
N SER A 225 -31.49 -32.70 -5.23
CA SER A 225 -32.38 -32.53 -6.39
C SER A 225 -32.32 -33.73 -7.34
N ASN A 226 -31.13 -34.29 -7.57
CA ASN A 226 -30.96 -35.49 -8.40
C ASN A 226 -31.56 -36.73 -7.73
N VAL A 227 -31.39 -36.87 -6.41
CA VAL A 227 -31.99 -37.94 -5.59
C VAL A 227 -33.51 -37.96 -5.72
N LEU A 228 -34.16 -36.80 -5.52
CA LEU A 228 -35.62 -36.67 -5.63
C LEU A 228 -36.17 -37.08 -7.00
N ILE A 229 -35.39 -36.86 -8.07
CA ILE A 229 -35.77 -37.26 -9.44
C ILE A 229 -35.69 -38.78 -9.61
N PHE A 230 -34.68 -39.44 -9.04
CA PHE A 230 -34.49 -40.89 -9.20
C PHE A 230 -35.37 -41.74 -8.28
N GLU A 231 -35.90 -41.18 -7.20
CA GLU A 231 -36.84 -41.88 -6.31
C GLU A 231 -38.31 -41.81 -6.78
N ARG A 232 -38.62 -40.97 -7.77
CA ARG A 232 -39.97 -40.79 -8.33
C ARG A 232 -40.18 -41.58 -9.62
#